data_AF-A0A965CPL4-F1
#
_entry.id   AF-A0A965CPL4-F1
#
_cell.length_a   1.000
_cell.length_b   1.000
_cell.length_c   1.000
_cell.angle_alpha   90.00
_cell.angle_beta   90.00
_cell.angle_gamma   90.00
#
_symmetry.space_group_name_H-M   'P 1'
#
loop_
_entity.id
_entity.type
_entity.pdbx_description
1 polymer ?
#
loop_
_entity_poly.entity_id
_entity_poly.type
_entity_poly.pdbx_seq_one_letter_code
_entity_poly.pdbx_strand_id
1 'polypeptide(L)'
;MNLLNVVRTDSFGPRKGSVPLMVEFRVNPDTAPFLVSSTRSFVWVTPKGDRIRAAIRLADGGGIEGVFRELITAIADTGAAGRWDNVHPFSPTGLAAARAHLAYYDLKESDVLAHPDTDTTPLRVAEDAVVRAPWVPVGWAVVLPTDREFVGFMVTSGDRYLVVAHNTSRSVAVVRP
;
A
#
# COMPACT_ATOMS: atom_id res chain seq x y z
N MET A 1 6.31 -7.57 8.13
CA MET A 1 5.04 -7.79 7.41
C MET A 1 4.97 -6.84 6.22
N ASN A 2 4.32 -7.24 5.11
CA ASN A 2 4.27 -6.45 3.88
C ASN A 2 2.96 -5.64 3.78
N LEU A 3 3.00 -4.54 3.03
CA LEU A 3 1.83 -3.70 2.70
C LEU A 3 0.91 -4.37 1.68
N LEU A 4 1.50 -5.05 0.70
CA LEU A 4 0.80 -5.73 -0.40
C LEU A 4 1.06 -7.23 -0.38
N ASN A 5 0.26 -8.00 -1.12
CA ASN A 5 0.63 -9.36 -1.49
C ASN A 5 1.87 -9.32 -2.39
N VAL A 6 2.95 -10.01 -2.01
CA VAL A 6 4.23 -9.98 -2.75
C VAL A 6 4.43 -11.29 -3.49
N VAL A 7 4.42 -11.23 -4.82
CA VAL A 7 4.68 -12.35 -5.71
C VAL A 7 6.12 -12.26 -6.21
N ARG A 8 6.95 -13.24 -5.86
CA ARG A 8 8.31 -13.33 -6.37
C ARG A 8 8.33 -14.11 -7.68
N THR A 9 9.02 -13.59 -8.69
CA THR A 9 9.21 -14.26 -9.98
C THR A 9 10.68 -14.25 -10.39
N ASP A 10 11.12 -15.33 -11.04
CA ASP A 10 12.48 -15.47 -11.54
C ASP A 10 12.80 -14.45 -12.65
N SER A 11 11.77 -14.02 -13.39
CA SER A 11 11.91 -12.98 -14.43
C SER A 11 10.56 -12.39 -14.84
N PHE A 12 10.57 -11.14 -15.33
CA PHE A 12 9.41 -10.47 -15.92
C PHE A 12 9.12 -10.84 -17.39
N GLY A 13 9.56 -12.01 -17.88
CA GLY A 13 9.38 -12.43 -19.30
C GLY A 13 10.61 -12.18 -20.21
N PRO A 14 10.62 -12.69 -21.45
CA PRO A 14 11.72 -13.51 -21.94
C PRO A 14 12.97 -12.77 -22.45
N ARG A 15 14.11 -13.44 -22.22
CA ARG A 15 15.43 -13.18 -22.81
C ARG A 15 15.39 -13.31 -24.35
N LYS A 16 15.16 -12.20 -25.05
CA LYS A 16 15.92 -11.78 -26.26
C LYS A 16 15.65 -10.30 -26.55
N GLY A 17 16.49 -9.42 -26.02
CA GLY A 17 16.66 -8.04 -26.52
C GLY A 17 16.23 -6.89 -25.61
N SER A 18 15.19 -6.99 -24.78
CA SER A 18 14.86 -5.96 -23.77
C SER A 18 13.83 -6.45 -22.75
N VAL A 19 13.92 -5.97 -21.51
CA VAL A 19 12.88 -6.19 -20.48
C VAL A 19 11.67 -5.34 -20.86
N PRO A 20 10.43 -5.87 -20.82
CA PRO A 20 9.26 -5.04 -21.08
C PRO A 20 9.21 -3.90 -20.06
N LEU A 21 9.09 -2.66 -20.53
CA LEU A 21 9.03 -1.49 -19.64
C LEU A 21 7.70 -1.42 -18.89
N MET A 22 6.65 -2.08 -19.40
CA MET A 22 5.30 -2.06 -18.86
C MET A 22 4.62 -3.42 -19.01
N VAL A 23 3.76 -3.74 -18.05
CA VAL A 23 2.90 -4.93 -18.05
C VAL A 23 1.45 -4.47 -17.98
N GLU A 24 0.57 -5.10 -18.77
CA GLU A 24 -0.86 -4.82 -18.78
C GLU A 24 -1.61 -5.84 -17.90
N PHE A 25 -2.51 -5.34 -17.07
CA PHE A 25 -3.31 -6.15 -16.15
C PHE A 25 -4.78 -5.98 -16.46
N ARG A 26 -5.53 -7.09 -16.40
CA ARG A 26 -6.99 -7.01 -16.31
C ARG A 26 -7.41 -6.66 -14.90
N VAL A 27 -8.31 -5.70 -14.75
CA VAL A 27 -8.82 -5.22 -13.47
C VAL A 27 -10.32 -5.01 -13.51
N ASN A 28 -10.96 -5.04 -12.35
CA ASN A 28 -12.33 -4.59 -12.21
C ASN A 28 -12.35 -3.05 -12.15
N PRO A 29 -12.92 -2.32 -13.11
CA PRO A 29 -12.94 -0.85 -13.09
C PRO A 29 -13.63 -0.26 -11.85
N ASP A 30 -14.53 -1.00 -11.18
CA ASP A 30 -15.25 -0.54 -10.00
C ASP A 30 -14.37 -0.42 -8.73
N THR A 31 -13.13 -0.92 -8.80
CA THR A 31 -12.13 -0.79 -7.72
C THR A 31 -11.18 0.38 -7.93
N ALA A 32 -11.44 1.20 -8.94
CA ALA A 32 -10.74 2.46 -9.18
C ALA A 32 -10.95 3.46 -8.02
N PRO A 33 -9.99 4.40 -7.82
CA PRO A 33 -8.75 4.57 -8.57
C PRO A 33 -7.66 3.55 -8.19
N PHE A 34 -6.78 3.25 -9.13
CA PHE A 34 -5.62 2.37 -8.94
C PHE A 34 -4.37 3.20 -8.71
N LEU A 35 -3.49 2.77 -7.82
CA LEU A 35 -2.15 3.31 -7.69
C LEU A 35 -1.16 2.32 -8.30
N VAL A 36 -0.55 2.69 -9.43
CA VAL A 36 0.35 1.81 -10.18
C VAL A 36 1.77 2.37 -10.22
N SER A 37 2.76 1.49 -10.30
CA SER A 37 4.12 1.91 -10.60
C SER A 37 4.21 2.51 -12.02
N SER A 38 4.88 3.65 -12.15
CA SER A 38 5.25 4.27 -13.43
C SER A 38 6.78 4.25 -13.60
N THR A 39 7.33 4.87 -14.63
CA THR A 39 8.79 4.89 -14.85
C THR A 39 9.57 5.67 -13.79
N ARG A 40 8.92 6.59 -13.06
CA ARG A 40 9.59 7.49 -12.10
C ARG A 40 9.01 7.46 -10.69
N SER A 41 7.70 7.26 -10.56
CA SER A 41 6.96 7.32 -9.29
C SER A 41 5.74 6.40 -9.32
N PHE A 42 4.89 6.45 -8.31
CA PHE A 42 3.51 5.97 -8.44
C PHE A 42 2.61 6.98 -9.15
N VAL A 43 1.59 6.47 -9.85
CA VAL A 43 0.58 7.27 -10.56
C VAL A 43 -0.81 6.72 -10.28
N TRP A 44 -1.77 7.60 -10.01
CA TRP A 44 -3.18 7.25 -9.92
C TRP A 44 -3.79 7.11 -11.30
N VAL A 45 -4.45 5.99 -11.56
CA VAL A 45 -5.07 5.67 -12.84
C VAL A 45 -6.54 5.30 -12.62
N THR A 46 -7.41 5.91 -13.42
CA THR A 46 -8.79 5.44 -13.61
C THR A 46 -8.86 4.77 -14.98
N PRO A 47 -9.09 3.45 -15.07
CA PRO A 47 -9.12 2.76 -16.34
C PRO A 47 -10.33 3.21 -17.17
N LYS A 48 -10.18 3.22 -18.50
CA LYS A 48 -11.29 3.44 -19.45
C LYS A 48 -12.07 2.15 -19.79
N GLY A 49 -11.64 1.01 -19.24
CA GLY A 49 -12.16 -0.32 -19.50
C GLY A 49 -11.66 -1.30 -18.44
N ASP A 50 -11.40 -2.56 -18.82
CA ASP A 50 -10.97 -3.61 -17.89
C ASP A 50 -9.43 -3.71 -17.77
N ARG A 51 -8.67 -2.70 -18.21
CA ARG A 51 -7.21 -2.78 -18.32
C ARG A 51 -6.49 -1.56 -17.74
N ILE A 52 -5.37 -1.82 -17.08
CA ILE A 52 -4.37 -0.83 -16.66
C ILE A 52 -2.97 -1.30 -17.03
N ARG A 53 -2.00 -0.37 -17.01
CA ARG A 53 -0.59 -0.67 -17.22
C ARG A 53 0.21 -0.24 -16.02
N ALA A 54 1.12 -1.09 -15.57
CA ALA A 54 2.12 -0.76 -14.55
C ALA A 54 3.51 -0.93 -15.16
N ALA A 55 4.40 0.02 -14.87
CA ALA A 55 5.78 -0.03 -15.30
C ALA A 55 6.63 -0.86 -14.34
N ILE A 56 7.63 -1.54 -14.89
CA ILE A 56 8.67 -2.21 -14.08
C ILE A 56 9.71 -1.17 -13.69
N ARG A 57 9.95 -1.03 -12.38
CA ARG A 57 10.93 -0.12 -11.77
C ARG A 57 12.08 -0.91 -11.15
N LEU A 58 13.22 -0.26 -11.01
CA LEU A 58 14.29 -0.71 -10.11
C LEU A 58 14.00 -0.15 -8.71
N ALA A 59 14.15 -0.97 -7.70
CA ALA A 59 14.23 -0.54 -6.32
C ALA A 59 15.50 0.30 -6.16
N ASP A 60 15.37 1.44 -5.49
CA ASP A 60 16.49 2.28 -5.15
C ASP A 60 17.21 1.70 -3.91
N GLY A 61 18.11 2.49 -3.31
CA GLY A 61 18.87 2.09 -2.12
C GLY A 61 18.00 1.72 -0.91
N GLY A 62 16.70 2.03 -0.91
CA GLY A 62 15.75 1.63 0.15
C GLY A 62 15.15 0.24 -0.05
N GLY A 63 15.42 -0.44 -1.17
CA GLY A 63 14.84 -1.75 -1.46
C GLY A 63 13.31 -1.74 -1.48
N ILE A 64 12.69 -2.89 -1.17
CA ILE A 64 11.22 -3.02 -1.12
C ILE A 64 10.61 -2.13 -0.02
N GLU A 65 11.33 -1.90 1.08
CA GLU A 65 10.84 -1.06 2.18
C GLU A 65 10.66 0.40 1.75
N GLY A 66 11.62 0.94 0.98
CA GLY A 66 11.50 2.26 0.36
C GLY A 66 10.28 2.35 -0.56
N VAL A 67 10.01 1.29 -1.33
CA VAL A 67 8.84 1.23 -2.23
C VAL A 67 7.52 1.23 -1.45
N PHE A 68 7.40 0.45 -0.38
CA PHE A 68 6.19 0.46 0.46
C PHE A 68 6.01 1.79 1.19
N ARG A 69 7.11 2.43 1.62
CA ARG A 69 7.06 3.76 2.22
C ARG A 69 6.56 4.82 1.24
N GLU A 70 7.07 4.82 0.00
CA GLU A 70 6.61 5.71 -1.08
C GLU A 70 5.12 5.47 -1.36
N LEU A 71 4.70 4.20 -1.42
CA LEU A 71 3.31 3.81 -1.70
C LEU A 71 2.35 4.29 -0.60
N ILE A 72 2.65 4.02 0.67
CA ILE A 72 1.75 4.42 1.78
C ILE A 72 1.65 5.94 1.93
N THR A 73 2.75 6.65 1.67
CA THR A 73 2.76 8.12 1.66
C THR A 73 1.83 8.66 0.56
N ALA A 74 1.94 8.13 -0.67
CA ALA A 74 1.07 8.52 -1.77
C ALA A 74 -0.42 8.23 -1.48
N ILE A 75 -0.74 7.10 -0.84
CA ILE A 75 -2.10 6.76 -0.41
C ILE A 75 -2.61 7.75 0.63
N ALA A 76 -1.82 8.04 1.68
CA ALA A 76 -2.20 8.96 2.74
C ALA A 76 -2.42 10.40 2.22
N ASP A 77 -1.52 10.89 1.38
CA ASP A 77 -1.62 12.25 0.85
C ASP A 77 -2.82 12.41 -0.08
N THR A 78 -3.06 11.42 -0.93
CA THR A 78 -4.23 11.40 -1.82
C THR A 78 -5.52 11.22 -1.05
N GLY A 79 -5.53 10.37 -0.03
CA GLY A 79 -6.69 10.16 0.84
C GLY A 79 -7.10 11.40 1.61
N ALA A 80 -6.12 12.13 2.16
CA ALA A 80 -6.34 13.40 2.82
C ALA A 80 -6.85 14.48 1.85
N ALA A 81 -6.18 14.65 0.69
CA ALA A 81 -6.58 15.65 -0.31
C ALA A 81 -7.94 15.34 -0.94
N GLY A 82 -8.22 14.05 -1.17
CA GLY A 82 -9.45 13.54 -1.76
C GLY A 82 -10.60 13.35 -0.77
N ARG A 83 -10.38 13.60 0.53
CA ARG A 83 -11.36 13.38 1.61
C ARG A 83 -11.97 11.98 1.57
N TRP A 84 -11.11 10.96 1.54
CA TRP A 84 -11.53 9.54 1.58
C TRP A 84 -11.88 9.06 2.99
N ASP A 85 -11.74 9.93 3.99
CA ASP A 85 -11.95 9.63 5.41
C ASP A 85 -11.07 8.47 5.95
N ASN A 86 -10.00 8.14 5.24
CA ASN A 86 -9.08 7.05 5.59
C ASN A 86 -7.79 7.55 6.28
N VAL A 87 -7.69 8.84 6.62
CA VAL A 87 -6.53 9.43 7.30
C VAL A 87 -7.01 10.09 8.58
N HIS A 88 -6.39 9.73 9.70
CA HIS A 88 -6.79 10.15 11.04
C HIS A 88 -5.61 10.65 11.87
N PRO A 89 -5.84 11.48 12.91
CA PRO A 89 -4.79 11.96 13.80
C PRO A 89 -4.17 10.85 14.66
N PHE A 90 -2.86 10.92 14.93
CA PHE A 90 -2.12 10.01 15.82
C PHE A 90 -2.58 10.09 17.28
N SER A 91 -3.68 9.39 17.56
CA SER A 91 -4.41 9.42 18.82
C SER A 91 -5.25 8.14 18.99
N PRO A 92 -5.73 7.82 20.20
CA PRO A 92 -6.61 6.68 20.42
C PRO A 92 -7.89 6.76 19.59
N THR A 93 -8.48 7.95 19.48
CA THR A 93 -9.70 8.19 18.70
C THR A 93 -9.44 8.04 17.21
N GLY A 94 -8.29 8.49 16.71
CA GLY A 94 -7.89 8.31 15.32
C GLY A 94 -7.64 6.85 14.95
N LEU A 95 -7.03 6.06 15.84
CA LEU A 95 -6.88 4.62 15.63
C LEU A 95 -8.23 3.89 15.64
N ALA A 96 -9.14 4.26 16.54
CA ALA A 96 -10.49 3.72 16.56
C ALA A 96 -11.25 4.06 15.26
N ALA A 97 -11.13 5.29 14.77
CA ALA A 97 -11.72 5.71 13.50
C ALA A 97 -11.12 4.94 12.30
N ALA A 98 -9.81 4.73 12.28
CA ALA A 98 -9.14 3.94 11.25
C ALA A 98 -9.64 2.49 11.19
N ARG A 99 -9.85 1.86 12.36
CA ARG A 99 -10.44 0.50 12.43
C ARG A 99 -11.91 0.50 12.00
N ALA A 100 -12.69 1.50 12.43
CA ALA A 100 -14.08 1.64 12.04
C ALA A 100 -14.23 1.85 10.52
N HIS A 101 -13.30 2.59 9.90
CA HIS A 101 -13.23 2.79 8.45
C HIS A 101 -13.11 1.46 7.69
N LEU A 102 -12.16 0.60 8.07
CA LEU A 102 -12.02 -0.72 7.45
C LEU A 102 -13.25 -1.60 7.73
N ALA A 103 -13.75 -1.59 8.97
CA ALA A 103 -14.93 -2.37 9.35
C ALA A 103 -16.19 -1.98 8.56
N TYR A 104 -16.36 -0.70 8.19
CA TYR A 104 -17.45 -0.23 7.34
C TYR A 104 -17.46 -0.91 5.96
N TYR A 105 -16.28 -1.27 5.43
CA TYR A 105 -16.13 -2.02 4.19
C TYR A 105 -16.06 -3.54 4.40
N ASP A 106 -16.53 -4.04 5.55
CA ASP A 106 -16.50 -5.46 5.95
C ASP A 106 -15.09 -6.07 6.07
N LEU A 107 -14.07 -5.23 6.24
CA LEU A 107 -12.68 -5.62 6.49
C LEU A 107 -12.39 -5.67 8.00
N LYS A 108 -13.08 -6.55 8.72
CA LYS A 108 -13.09 -6.58 10.20
C LYS A 108 -11.77 -7.07 10.81
N GLU A 109 -11.11 -8.02 10.15
CA GLU A 109 -9.80 -8.52 10.58
C GLU A 109 -8.72 -7.59 10.03
N SER A 110 -8.08 -6.84 10.91
CA SER A 110 -7.09 -5.83 10.55
C SER A 110 -5.89 -5.82 11.47
N ASP A 111 -4.70 -5.66 10.90
CA ASP A 111 -3.47 -5.46 11.65
C ASP A 111 -3.20 -3.98 11.83
N VAL A 112 -2.55 -3.62 12.94
CA VAL A 112 -1.97 -2.29 13.15
C VAL A 112 -0.46 -2.39 12.96
N LEU A 113 0.07 -1.62 12.02
CA LEU A 113 1.48 -1.61 11.69
C LEU A 113 2.09 -0.27 12.08
N ALA A 114 3.27 -0.28 12.69
CA ALA A 114 4.00 0.93 13.05
C ALA A 114 5.50 0.74 12.82
N HIS A 115 6.26 1.82 12.64
CA HIS A 115 7.72 1.73 12.60
C HIS A 115 8.25 1.14 13.92
N PRO A 116 9.36 0.37 13.93
CA PRO A 116 10.03 -0.05 15.17
C PRO A 116 10.28 1.11 16.14
N ASP A 117 10.65 2.27 15.62
CA ASP A 117 10.96 3.47 16.41
C ASP A 117 9.74 4.36 16.72
N THR A 118 8.51 3.94 16.38
CA THR A 118 7.30 4.71 16.71
C THR A 118 6.79 4.35 18.10
N ASP A 119 6.70 5.35 18.99
CA ASP A 119 6.00 5.19 20.27
C ASP A 119 4.50 5.03 20.04
N THR A 120 3.99 3.83 20.33
CA THR A 120 2.59 3.45 20.17
C THR A 120 1.79 3.59 21.47
N THR A 121 2.42 3.96 22.58
CA THR A 121 1.76 4.21 23.87
C THR A 121 0.60 5.21 23.74
N PRO A 122 0.74 6.33 22.99
CA PRO A 122 -0.34 7.28 22.81
C PRO A 122 -1.59 6.69 22.15
N LEU A 123 -1.46 5.60 21.38
CA LEU A 123 -2.59 4.97 20.68
C LEU A 123 -3.43 4.05 21.58
N ARG A 124 -2.94 3.70 22.79
CA ARG A 124 -3.58 2.77 23.74
C ARG A 124 -3.91 1.39 23.12
N VAL A 125 -3.09 0.94 22.18
CA VAL A 125 -3.13 -0.42 21.62
C VAL A 125 -2.16 -1.28 22.41
N ALA A 126 -2.52 -2.56 22.62
CA ALA A 126 -1.62 -3.51 23.27
C ALA A 126 -0.37 -3.70 22.39
N GLU A 127 0.82 -3.74 23.01
CA GLU A 127 2.10 -3.75 22.29
C GLU A 127 2.26 -5.00 21.41
N ASP A 128 1.77 -6.15 21.87
CA ASP A 128 1.75 -7.42 21.15
C ASP A 128 0.74 -7.44 19.97
N ALA A 129 -0.21 -6.51 19.95
CA ALA A 129 -1.14 -6.33 18.84
C ALA A 129 -0.60 -5.40 17.74
N VAL A 130 0.58 -4.81 17.91
CA VAL A 130 1.23 -3.95 16.92
C VAL A 130 2.30 -4.74 16.17
N VAL A 131 2.19 -4.75 14.84
CA VAL A 131 3.21 -5.33 13.97
C VAL A 131 4.25 -4.27 13.62
N ARG A 132 5.50 -4.49 14.03
CA ARG A 132 6.62 -3.58 13.70
C ARG A 132 7.04 -3.74 12.25
N ALA A 133 7.02 -2.64 11.50
CA ALA A 133 7.24 -2.59 10.05
C ALA A 133 8.14 -1.39 9.67
N PRO A 134 9.42 -1.60 9.31
CA PRO A 134 10.38 -0.52 9.02
C PRO A 134 10.02 0.38 7.83
N TRP A 135 9.13 -0.08 6.95
CA TRP A 135 8.66 0.73 5.83
C TRP A 135 7.58 1.76 6.23
N VAL A 136 6.93 1.61 7.39
CA VAL A 136 5.98 2.62 7.89
C VAL A 136 6.76 3.86 8.33
N PRO A 137 6.36 5.08 7.95
CA PRO A 137 7.04 6.29 8.43
C PRO A 137 7.02 6.41 9.97
N VAL A 138 8.06 6.98 10.56
CA VAL A 138 8.13 7.21 12.01
C VAL A 138 7.01 8.17 12.44
N GLY A 139 6.33 7.84 13.53
CA GLY A 139 5.19 8.61 14.04
C GLY A 139 3.87 8.28 13.34
N TRP A 140 3.85 7.30 12.44
CA TRP A 140 2.65 6.82 11.77
C TRP A 140 2.26 5.44 12.29
N ALA A 141 0.97 5.13 12.21
CA ALA A 141 0.45 3.77 12.23
C ALA A 141 -0.44 3.54 11.00
N VAL A 142 -0.43 2.33 10.48
CA VAL A 142 -1.22 1.94 9.31
C VAL A 142 -2.11 0.78 9.72
N VAL A 143 -3.40 0.88 9.41
CA VAL A 143 -4.38 -0.18 9.64
C VAL A 143 -4.72 -0.81 8.29
N LEU A 144 -4.50 -2.12 8.17
CA LEU A 144 -4.65 -2.88 6.94
C LEU A 144 -5.43 -4.17 7.20
N PRO A 145 -6.25 -4.66 6.24
CA PRO A 145 -6.93 -5.95 6.36
C PRO A 145 -5.90 -7.07 6.39
N THR A 146 -6.01 -8.02 7.33
CA THR A 146 -5.05 -9.12 7.47
C THR A 146 -4.81 -9.85 6.13
N ASP A 147 -5.86 -10.01 5.33
CA ASP A 147 -5.75 -10.39 3.92
C ASP A 147 -5.33 -9.19 3.03
N ARG A 148 -4.08 -9.23 2.54
CA ARG A 148 -3.49 -8.19 1.71
C ARG A 148 -3.93 -8.23 0.25
N GLU A 149 -4.61 -9.28 -0.22
CA GLU A 149 -5.08 -9.35 -1.61
C GLU A 149 -6.06 -8.22 -1.93
N PHE A 150 -6.82 -7.75 -0.94
CA PHE A 150 -7.76 -6.63 -1.10
C PHE A 150 -7.08 -5.27 -1.34
N VAL A 151 -5.83 -5.10 -0.92
CA VAL A 151 -5.06 -3.86 -1.08
C VAL A 151 -4.38 -3.82 -2.46
N GLY A 152 -3.98 -4.99 -2.95
CA GLY A 152 -3.31 -5.18 -4.23
C GLY A 152 -2.05 -6.01 -4.11
N PHE A 153 -1.21 -5.94 -5.15
CA PHE A 153 -0.05 -6.82 -5.27
C PHE A 153 1.21 -6.08 -5.76
N MET A 154 2.34 -6.63 -5.36
CA MET A 154 3.66 -6.30 -5.87
C MET A 154 4.25 -7.56 -6.49
N VAL A 155 4.75 -7.46 -7.72
CA VAL A 155 5.58 -8.52 -8.32
C VAL A 155 7.03 -8.07 -8.24
N THR A 156 7.93 -8.95 -7.80
CA THR A 156 9.37 -8.64 -7.70
C THR A 156 10.24 -9.67 -8.42
N SER A 157 11.36 -9.21 -8.98
CA SER A 157 12.38 -10.04 -9.62
C SER A 157 13.76 -9.38 -9.48
N GLY A 158 14.58 -9.87 -8.55
CA GLY A 158 15.83 -9.21 -8.17
C GLY A 158 15.58 -7.82 -7.56
N ASP A 159 16.23 -6.80 -8.12
CA ASP A 159 16.03 -5.39 -7.77
C ASP A 159 14.84 -4.77 -8.50
N ARG A 160 14.10 -5.52 -9.34
CA ARG A 160 12.97 -5.01 -10.09
C ARG A 160 11.66 -5.28 -9.40
N TYR A 161 10.71 -4.36 -9.58
CA TYR A 161 9.36 -4.52 -9.10
C TYR A 161 8.34 -3.87 -10.03
N LEU A 162 7.09 -4.31 -9.93
CA LEU A 162 5.91 -3.58 -10.36
C LEU A 162 4.85 -3.65 -9.27
N VAL A 163 4.02 -2.63 -9.18
CA VAL A 163 2.97 -2.54 -8.16
C VAL A 163 1.66 -2.16 -8.81
N VAL A 164 0.61 -2.82 -8.35
CA VAL A 164 -0.77 -2.43 -8.59
C VAL A 164 -1.47 -2.48 -7.24
N ALA A 165 -1.82 -1.31 -6.71
CA ALA A 165 -2.70 -1.18 -5.54
C ALA A 165 -4.09 -0.72 -6.00
N HIS A 166 -5.12 -1.29 -5.40
CA HIS A 166 -6.52 -1.01 -5.72
C HIS A 166 -7.33 -0.90 -4.42
N ASN A 167 -8.51 -0.28 -4.48
CA ASN A 167 -9.36 -0.08 -3.30
C ASN A 167 -8.64 0.59 -2.10
N THR A 168 -7.54 1.31 -2.32
CA THR A 168 -6.72 1.85 -1.22
C THR A 168 -7.47 2.86 -0.35
N SER A 169 -8.47 3.54 -0.90
CA SER A 169 -9.40 4.39 -0.13
C SER A 169 -10.25 3.62 0.88
N ARG A 170 -10.49 2.32 0.65
CA ARG A 170 -11.35 1.45 1.47
C ARG A 170 -10.53 0.50 2.35
N SER A 171 -9.41 0.01 1.83
CA SER A 171 -8.61 -1.06 2.44
C SER A 171 -7.38 -0.57 3.20
N VAL A 172 -7.10 0.73 3.20
CA VAL A 172 -5.95 1.30 3.90
C VAL A 172 -6.40 2.50 4.70
N ALA A 173 -6.24 2.44 6.02
CA ALA A 173 -6.41 3.59 6.88
C ALA A 173 -5.06 3.96 7.53
N VAL A 174 -4.79 5.25 7.61
CA VAL A 174 -3.53 5.79 8.12
C VAL A 174 -3.81 6.67 9.32
N VAL A 175 -3.04 6.46 10.38
CA VAL A 175 -3.03 7.29 11.57
C VAL A 175 -1.68 8.02 11.58
N ARG A 176 -1.68 9.35 11.43
CA ARG A 176 -0.45 10.13 11.31
C ARG A 176 -0.53 11.45 12.11
N PRO A 177 0.61 12.11 12.38
CA PRO A 177 0.66 13.36 13.16
C PRO A 177 -0.18 14.47 12.53
#